data_AF-R7LTS0-F1
#
_entry.id   AF-R7LTS0-F1
#
_cell.length_a   1.000
_cell.length_b   1.000
_cell.length_c   1.000
_cell.angle_alpha   90.00
_cell.angle_beta   90.00
_cell.angle_gamma   90.00
#
_symmetry.space_group_name_H-M   'P 1'
#
loop_
_entity.id
_entity.type
_entity.pdbx_description
1 polymer ?
#
loop_
_entity_poly.entity_id
_entity_poly.type
_entity_poly.pdbx_seq_one_letter_code
_entity_poly.pdbx_strand_id
1 'polypeptide(L)'
;MSEFNTNMQILNKLSPTVKISYSKIRGSFETRQNNATKMVDKLYKEILPKFNKHGYITMETLHNSVSKVLNKNINISIRKNNDAIFDGGNDILYSEFTGKISKTTIDINTIKNKINRESLITILHEFQHVVDGLFHPKYLSRNQKMANDGLYTKKYDILYDDLIYTRDFPDGKKDKKYILNRLRHKIEHFFRGMPADVKMDYIQDAKYCLLSEKYAYSTQRKYAKIAKKKHFPFNADELENENKNFMFDEKIKLLKDMGFEIIKKERSEHARRLKEHKKLTNVKTK
;
A
#
# COMPACT_ATOMS: atom_id res chain seq x y z
N MET A 1 19.40 -17.70 -21.92
CA MET A 1 18.78 -16.44 -21.44
C MET A 1 17.25 -16.41 -21.55
N SER A 2 16.59 -17.30 -22.32
CA SER A 2 15.12 -17.33 -22.43
C SER A 2 14.43 -18.05 -21.26
N GLU A 3 14.93 -19.21 -20.80
CA GLU A 3 14.26 -20.02 -19.76
C GLU A 3 14.26 -19.37 -18.37
N PHE A 4 15.33 -18.67 -17.99
CA PHE A 4 15.43 -17.95 -16.71
C PHE A 4 14.39 -16.82 -16.61
N ASN A 5 14.12 -16.12 -17.73
CA ASN A 5 13.11 -15.07 -17.80
C ASN A 5 11.68 -15.62 -17.75
N THR A 6 11.43 -16.79 -18.37
CA THR A 6 10.13 -17.46 -18.31
C THR A 6 9.79 -17.91 -16.89
N ASN A 7 10.77 -18.44 -16.14
CA ASN A 7 10.58 -18.86 -14.76
C ASN A 7 10.29 -17.68 -13.81
N MET A 8 10.99 -16.55 -13.96
CA MET A 8 10.67 -15.32 -13.20
C MET A 8 9.28 -14.73 -13.53
N GLN A 9 8.83 -14.81 -14.78
CA GLN A 9 7.49 -14.35 -15.18
C GLN A 9 6.37 -15.21 -14.55
N ILE A 10 6.62 -16.50 -14.34
CA ILE A 10 5.68 -17.43 -13.67
C ILE A 10 5.65 -17.20 -12.14
N LEU A 11 6.80 -16.83 -11.55
CA LEU A 11 6.96 -16.55 -10.12
C LEU A 11 6.22 -15.28 -9.68
N ASN A 12 6.09 -14.25 -10.52
CA ASN A 12 5.44 -12.97 -10.17
C ASN A 12 3.94 -12.87 -10.54
N LYS A 13 3.35 -13.96 -11.02
CA LYS A 13 1.91 -14.02 -11.31
C LYS A 13 1.12 -14.20 -10.01
N LEU A 14 0.30 -13.20 -9.68
CA LEU A 14 -0.58 -13.25 -8.52
C LEU A 14 -1.60 -14.38 -8.60
N SER A 15 -1.85 -15.01 -7.44
CA SER A 15 -2.92 -15.98 -7.28
C SER A 15 -4.30 -15.34 -7.56
N PRO A 16 -5.27 -16.08 -8.15
CA PRO A 16 -6.66 -15.64 -8.22
C PRO A 16 -7.27 -15.28 -6.86
N THR A 17 -6.71 -15.78 -5.76
CA THR A 17 -7.20 -15.53 -4.40
C THR A 17 -6.87 -14.15 -3.84
N VAL A 18 -6.02 -13.39 -4.52
CA VAL A 18 -5.58 -12.07 -4.07
C VAL A 18 -5.63 -11.03 -5.19
N LYS A 19 -6.44 -11.29 -6.22
CA LYS A 19 -6.65 -10.35 -7.31
C LYS A 19 -8.06 -10.44 -7.87
N ILE A 20 -8.57 -9.32 -8.34
CA ILE A 20 -9.82 -9.27 -9.09
C ILE A 20 -9.50 -9.51 -10.59
N SER A 21 -10.46 -10.07 -11.34
CA SER A 21 -10.30 -10.28 -12.79
C SER A 21 -10.00 -8.98 -13.52
N TYR A 22 -9.08 -9.02 -14.50
CA TYR A 22 -8.66 -7.83 -15.25
C TYR A 22 -9.84 -7.05 -15.85
N SER A 23 -10.87 -7.76 -16.33
CA SER A 23 -12.10 -7.17 -16.86
C SER A 23 -12.81 -6.21 -15.90
N LYS A 24 -12.68 -6.43 -14.58
CA LYS A 24 -13.30 -5.63 -13.52
C LYS A 24 -12.38 -4.53 -12.97
N ILE A 25 -11.09 -4.58 -13.29
CA ILE A 25 -10.06 -3.64 -12.79
C ILE A 25 -9.32 -2.90 -13.90
N ARG A 26 -9.81 -2.97 -15.14
CA ARG A 26 -9.32 -2.12 -16.24
C ARG A 26 -9.67 -0.66 -16.00
N GLY A 27 -8.87 0.25 -16.55
CA GLY A 27 -9.12 1.70 -16.50
C GLY A 27 -7.96 2.49 -15.90
N SER A 28 -8.20 3.78 -15.66
CA SER A 28 -7.23 4.68 -15.04
C SER A 28 -7.01 4.33 -13.57
N PHE A 29 -5.97 4.90 -12.97
CA PHE A 29 -5.75 4.79 -11.52
C PHE A 29 -6.97 5.31 -10.74
N GLU A 30 -7.49 6.48 -11.13
CA GLU A 30 -8.65 7.09 -10.50
C GLU A 30 -9.90 6.20 -10.59
N THR A 31 -10.17 5.57 -11.74
CA THR A 31 -11.29 4.63 -11.87
C THR A 31 -11.16 3.46 -10.90
N ARG A 32 -9.95 2.90 -10.76
CA ARG A 32 -9.69 1.78 -9.85
C ARG A 32 -9.82 2.19 -8.39
N GLN A 33 -9.33 3.38 -8.04
CA GLN A 33 -9.50 3.93 -6.70
C GLN A 33 -10.96 4.17 -6.36
N ASN A 34 -11.74 4.74 -7.28
CA ASN A 34 -13.18 4.92 -7.09
C ASN A 34 -13.91 3.59 -6.87
N ASN A 35 -13.46 2.51 -7.49
CA ASN A 35 -14.02 1.18 -7.25
C ASN A 35 -13.63 0.62 -5.88
N ALA A 36 -12.39 0.85 -5.42
CA ALA A 36 -11.94 0.53 -4.07
C ALA A 36 -12.81 1.24 -3.02
N THR A 37 -12.97 2.56 -3.12
CA THR A 37 -13.83 3.34 -2.22
C THR A 37 -15.29 2.86 -2.24
N LYS A 38 -15.84 2.49 -3.40
CA LYS A 38 -17.19 1.90 -3.48
C LYS A 38 -17.30 0.58 -2.72
N MET A 39 -16.24 -0.22 -2.65
CA MET A 39 -16.25 -1.46 -1.86
C MET A 39 -16.19 -1.18 -0.36
N VAL A 40 -15.42 -0.17 0.07
CA VAL A 40 -15.48 0.30 1.47
C VAL A 40 -16.88 0.79 1.83
N ASP A 41 -17.52 1.56 0.95
CA ASP A 41 -18.90 2.03 1.16
C ASP A 41 -19.92 0.89 1.25
N LYS A 42 -19.70 -0.21 0.53
CA LYS A 42 -20.51 -1.42 0.67
C LYS A 42 -20.27 -2.09 2.02
N LEU A 43 -19.01 -2.19 2.48
CA LEU A 43 -18.69 -2.78 3.77
C LEU A 43 -19.29 -1.99 4.93
N TYR A 44 -19.19 -0.66 4.91
CA TYR A 44 -19.84 0.18 5.92
C TYR A 44 -21.34 -0.10 6.03
N LYS A 45 -22.05 -0.14 4.89
CA LYS A 45 -23.50 -0.42 4.86
C LYS A 45 -23.84 -1.83 5.34
N GLU A 46 -22.96 -2.79 5.09
CA GLU A 46 -23.15 -4.19 5.50
C GLU A 46 -22.90 -4.39 7.01
N ILE A 47 -21.88 -3.77 7.57
CA ILE A 47 -21.47 -3.98 8.98
C ILE A 47 -22.30 -3.12 9.94
N LEU A 48 -22.53 -1.85 9.61
CA LEU A 48 -23.19 -0.90 10.52
C LEU A 48 -24.47 -1.42 11.19
N PRO A 49 -25.44 -2.03 10.47
CA PRO A 49 -26.67 -2.51 11.10
C PRO A 49 -26.49 -3.76 11.97
N LYS A 50 -25.31 -4.42 11.92
CA LYS A 50 -25.05 -5.65 12.67
C LYS A 50 -24.54 -5.41 14.09
N PHE A 51 -24.13 -4.19 14.42
CA PHE A 51 -23.83 -3.82 15.80
C PHE A 51 -25.08 -3.95 16.65
N ASN A 52 -25.02 -4.79 17.68
CA ASN A 52 -26.16 -5.02 18.56
C ASN A 52 -26.49 -3.78 19.42
N LYS A 53 -27.51 -3.91 20.29
CA LYS A 53 -27.95 -2.85 21.21
C LYS A 53 -26.86 -2.33 22.17
N HIS A 54 -25.83 -3.12 22.42
CA HIS A 54 -24.68 -2.76 23.25
C HIS A 54 -23.50 -2.22 22.42
N GLY A 55 -23.66 -2.03 21.11
CA GLY A 55 -22.66 -1.42 20.25
C GLY A 55 -21.48 -2.31 19.89
N TYR A 56 -21.62 -3.64 19.89
CA TYR A 56 -20.55 -4.55 19.46
C TYR A 56 -20.99 -5.58 18.41
N ILE A 57 -20.00 -6.12 17.68
CA ILE A 57 -20.12 -7.30 16.80
C ILE A 57 -19.10 -8.38 17.20
N THR A 58 -19.28 -9.60 16.69
CA THR A 58 -18.28 -10.68 16.82
C THR A 58 -17.31 -10.68 15.64
N MET A 59 -16.15 -11.32 15.83
CA MET A 59 -15.19 -11.59 14.73
C MET A 59 -15.85 -12.33 13.56
N GLU A 60 -16.70 -13.32 13.84
CA GLU A 60 -17.44 -14.06 12.82
C GLU A 60 -18.38 -13.13 12.01
N THR A 61 -19.07 -12.21 12.69
CA THR A 61 -19.93 -11.22 12.03
C THR A 61 -19.13 -10.34 11.08
N LEU A 62 -17.95 -9.88 11.52
CA LEU A 62 -17.03 -9.09 10.70
C LEU A 62 -16.55 -9.90 9.48
N HIS A 63 -16.08 -11.13 9.70
CA HIS A 63 -15.65 -12.04 8.64
C HIS A 63 -16.73 -12.25 7.58
N ASN A 64 -17.94 -12.62 8.00
CA ASN A 64 -19.07 -12.83 7.10
C ASN A 64 -19.44 -11.57 6.31
N SER A 65 -19.30 -10.39 6.91
CA SER A 65 -19.55 -9.10 6.24
C SER A 65 -18.51 -8.79 5.18
N VAL A 66 -17.23 -8.98 5.51
CA VAL A 66 -16.11 -8.81 4.57
C VAL A 66 -16.24 -9.80 3.40
N SER A 67 -16.47 -11.09 3.68
CA SER A 67 -16.65 -12.11 2.65
C SER A 67 -17.85 -11.85 1.75
N LYS A 68 -18.94 -11.25 2.26
CA LYS A 68 -20.13 -10.92 1.46
C LYS A 68 -19.89 -9.74 0.50
N VAL A 69 -19.07 -8.76 0.90
CA VAL A 69 -18.72 -7.62 0.04
C VAL A 69 -17.72 -8.02 -1.03
N LEU A 70 -16.86 -8.98 -0.72
CA LEU A 70 -15.85 -9.49 -1.64
C LEU A 70 -16.38 -10.65 -2.49
N ASN A 71 -15.65 -10.95 -3.57
CA ASN A 71 -15.90 -12.17 -4.32
C ASN A 71 -15.45 -13.37 -3.47
N LYS A 72 -16.24 -14.46 -3.43
CA LYS A 72 -15.96 -15.67 -2.61
C LYS A 72 -14.57 -16.28 -2.84
N ASN A 73 -13.97 -16.01 -3.99
CA ASN A 73 -12.64 -16.52 -4.34
C ASN A 73 -11.48 -15.72 -3.71
N ILE A 74 -11.73 -14.54 -3.12
CA ILE A 74 -10.70 -13.72 -2.50
C ILE A 74 -10.49 -14.16 -1.05
N ASN A 75 -9.23 -14.41 -0.68
CA ASN A 75 -8.87 -14.89 0.65
C ASN A 75 -8.36 -13.73 1.52
N ILE A 76 -9.16 -13.37 2.53
CA ILE A 76 -8.78 -12.43 3.58
C ILE A 76 -8.89 -13.14 4.92
N SER A 77 -7.83 -13.07 5.73
CA SER A 77 -7.86 -13.53 7.11
C SER A 77 -8.15 -12.36 8.03
N ILE A 78 -9.19 -12.47 8.85
CA ILE A 78 -9.42 -11.49 9.91
C ILE A 78 -8.79 -12.03 11.18
N ARG A 79 -7.74 -11.36 11.67
CA ARG A 79 -7.01 -11.77 12.89
C ARG A 79 -7.38 -10.84 14.03
N LYS A 80 -7.38 -11.40 15.24
CA LYS A 80 -7.55 -10.62 16.46
C LYS A 80 -6.19 -10.17 16.97
N ASN A 81 -6.13 -8.95 17.47
CA ASN A 81 -5.08 -8.49 18.35
C ASN A 81 -5.70 -8.20 19.73
N ASN A 82 -5.00 -8.56 20.80
CA ASN A 82 -5.44 -8.32 22.17
C ASN A 82 -4.64 -7.19 22.84
N ASP A 83 -3.68 -6.60 22.13
CA ASP A 83 -2.92 -5.48 22.64
C ASP A 83 -3.82 -4.23 22.73
N ALA A 84 -3.89 -3.65 23.92
CA ALA A 84 -4.74 -2.51 24.21
C ALA A 84 -4.33 -1.25 23.43
N ILE A 85 -3.06 -1.16 23.00
CA ILE A 85 -2.54 -0.02 22.21
C ILE A 85 -2.57 -0.28 20.70
N PHE A 86 -3.00 -1.46 20.26
CA PHE A 86 -3.12 -1.75 18.84
C PHE A 86 -4.48 -1.28 18.32
N ASP A 87 -4.46 -0.38 17.35
CA ASP A 87 -5.69 0.13 16.74
C ASP A 87 -6.16 -0.79 15.61
N GLY A 88 -5.28 -1.05 14.64
CA GLY A 88 -5.55 -1.87 13.47
C GLY A 88 -4.30 -2.14 12.66
N GLY A 89 -4.38 -3.08 11.73
CA GLY A 89 -3.33 -3.30 10.75
C GLY A 89 -3.75 -4.23 9.62
N ASN A 90 -2.92 -4.28 8.59
CA ASN A 90 -3.08 -5.20 7.49
C ASN A 90 -1.71 -5.78 7.11
N ASP A 91 -1.72 -7.01 6.58
CA ASP A 91 -0.50 -7.69 6.16
C ASP A 91 -0.74 -8.52 4.89
N ILE A 92 0.36 -8.88 4.23
CA ILE A 92 0.41 -9.73 3.04
C ILE A 92 1.11 -11.03 3.42
N LEU A 93 0.38 -12.15 3.37
CA LEU A 93 0.94 -13.45 3.72
C LEU A 93 1.37 -14.22 2.48
N TYR A 94 2.64 -14.62 2.47
CA TYR A 94 3.28 -15.39 1.41
C TYR A 94 3.21 -16.89 1.70
N SER A 95 3.04 -17.68 0.65
CA SER A 95 3.15 -19.14 0.72
C SER A 95 4.63 -19.52 0.85
N GLU A 96 4.99 -20.19 1.94
CA GLU A 96 6.35 -20.68 2.16
C GLU A 96 6.84 -21.60 1.03
N PHE A 97 5.93 -22.39 0.44
CA PHE A 97 6.26 -23.32 -0.65
C PHE A 97 6.46 -22.65 -2.02
N THR A 98 5.73 -21.58 -2.31
CA THR A 98 5.68 -21.01 -3.67
C THR A 98 6.21 -19.58 -3.78
N GLY A 99 6.46 -18.90 -2.65
CA GLY A 99 6.79 -17.47 -2.61
C GLY A 99 5.65 -16.55 -3.09
N LYS A 100 4.47 -17.11 -3.38
CA LYS A 100 3.32 -16.33 -3.87
C LYS A 100 2.51 -15.77 -2.73
N ILE A 101 1.97 -14.57 -2.92
CA ILE A 101 0.96 -14.02 -2.03
C ILE A 101 -0.26 -14.96 -2.01
N SER A 102 -0.61 -15.43 -0.82
CA SER A 102 -1.66 -16.42 -0.59
C SER A 102 -2.96 -15.77 -0.11
N LYS A 103 -2.85 -14.76 0.76
CA LYS A 103 -3.95 -14.01 1.37
C LYS A 103 -3.46 -12.66 1.91
N THR A 104 -4.38 -11.76 2.15
CA THR A 104 -4.14 -10.53 2.94
C THR A 104 -4.85 -10.63 4.29
N THR A 105 -4.48 -9.78 5.24
CA THR A 105 -5.10 -9.78 6.57
C THR A 105 -5.79 -8.46 6.88
N ILE A 106 -6.73 -8.53 7.82
CA ILE A 106 -7.27 -7.39 8.55
C ILE A 106 -7.14 -7.74 10.02
N ASP A 107 -6.34 -6.97 10.73
CA ASP A 107 -6.00 -7.18 12.12
C ASP A 107 -6.71 -6.12 12.93
N ILE A 108 -7.56 -6.54 13.87
CA ILE A 108 -8.41 -5.63 14.64
C ILE A 108 -8.30 -5.96 16.12
N ASN A 109 -8.30 -4.94 16.94
CA ASN A 109 -8.35 -5.10 18.38
C ASN A 109 -9.68 -5.70 18.85
N THR A 110 -9.62 -6.64 19.78
CA THR A 110 -10.82 -7.24 20.36
C THR A 110 -10.74 -7.29 21.88
N ILE A 111 -11.86 -6.97 22.53
CA ILE A 111 -12.02 -7.16 23.98
C ILE A 111 -12.97 -8.34 24.18
N LYS A 112 -12.47 -9.45 24.74
CA LYS A 112 -13.27 -10.69 24.94
C LYS A 112 -13.94 -11.18 23.64
N ASN A 113 -13.21 -11.16 22.51
CA ASN A 113 -13.69 -11.49 21.16
C ASN A 113 -14.84 -10.60 20.62
N LYS A 114 -15.06 -9.44 21.23
CA LYS A 114 -16.02 -8.43 20.76
C LYS A 114 -15.28 -7.26 20.14
N ILE A 115 -15.83 -6.75 19.04
CA ILE A 115 -15.36 -5.54 18.37
C ILE A 115 -16.38 -4.43 18.64
N ASN A 116 -15.92 -3.33 19.23
CA ASN A 116 -16.77 -2.18 19.55
C ASN A 116 -17.07 -1.35 18.30
N ARG A 117 -18.18 -0.60 18.33
CA ARG A 117 -18.59 0.28 17.22
C ARG A 117 -17.57 1.36 16.90
N GLU A 118 -16.83 1.82 17.90
CA GLU A 118 -15.73 2.78 17.72
C GLU A 118 -14.67 2.26 16.73
N SER A 119 -14.36 0.95 16.76
CA SER A 119 -13.42 0.31 15.82
C SER A 119 -13.95 0.19 14.39
N LEU A 120 -15.19 0.60 14.09
CA LEU A 120 -15.74 0.54 12.74
C LEU A 120 -14.91 1.37 11.75
N ILE A 121 -14.43 2.54 12.18
CA ILE A 121 -13.65 3.41 11.30
C ILE A 121 -12.29 2.79 10.99
N THR A 122 -11.62 2.21 12.00
CA THR A 122 -10.40 1.42 11.83
C THR A 122 -10.62 0.22 10.90
N ILE A 123 -11.71 -0.54 11.06
CA ILE A 123 -12.04 -1.64 10.13
C ILE A 123 -12.11 -1.14 8.69
N LEU A 124 -12.71 0.02 8.44
CA LEU A 124 -12.84 0.59 7.10
C LEU A 124 -11.50 1.12 6.57
N HIS A 125 -10.63 1.62 7.44
CA HIS A 125 -9.25 1.98 7.14
C HIS A 125 -8.48 0.75 6.66
N GLU A 126 -8.42 -0.32 7.46
CA GLU A 126 -7.70 -1.55 7.09
C GLU A 126 -8.30 -2.22 5.85
N PHE A 127 -9.63 -2.19 5.72
CA PHE A 127 -10.29 -2.72 4.54
C PHE A 127 -9.94 -1.92 3.27
N GLN A 128 -9.71 -0.60 3.38
CA GLN A 128 -9.27 0.25 2.27
C GLN A 128 -7.91 -0.24 1.73
N HIS A 129 -6.94 -0.55 2.59
CA HIS A 129 -5.65 -1.13 2.17
C HIS A 129 -5.82 -2.44 1.39
N VAL A 130 -6.69 -3.32 1.88
CA VAL A 130 -6.94 -4.60 1.19
C VAL A 130 -7.55 -4.36 -0.19
N VAL A 131 -8.60 -3.54 -0.29
CA VAL A 131 -9.23 -3.29 -1.60
C VAL A 131 -8.31 -2.52 -2.55
N ASP A 132 -7.43 -1.65 -2.04
CA ASP A 132 -6.41 -0.99 -2.86
C ASP A 132 -5.47 -2.01 -3.49
N GLY A 133 -5.00 -3.01 -2.74
CA GLY A 133 -4.23 -4.13 -3.28
C GLY A 133 -4.98 -4.91 -4.37
N LEU A 134 -6.26 -5.21 -4.14
CA LEU A 134 -7.10 -5.97 -5.09
C LEU A 134 -7.35 -5.21 -6.41
N PHE A 135 -7.55 -3.89 -6.35
CA PHE A 135 -7.76 -3.05 -7.52
C PHE A 135 -6.46 -2.58 -8.17
N HIS A 136 -5.31 -2.69 -7.49
CA HIS A 136 -4.00 -2.32 -8.01
C HIS A 136 -3.05 -3.52 -8.04
N PRO A 137 -3.30 -4.55 -8.86
CA PRO A 137 -2.51 -5.79 -8.84
C PRO A 137 -1.03 -5.60 -9.19
N LYS A 138 -0.67 -4.49 -9.87
CA LYS A 138 0.74 -4.16 -10.11
C LYS A 138 1.51 -3.85 -8.82
N TYR A 139 0.81 -3.36 -7.79
CA TYR A 139 1.36 -3.16 -6.45
C TYR A 139 1.66 -4.53 -5.85
N LEU A 140 0.65 -5.38 -5.63
CA LEU A 140 0.83 -6.73 -5.08
C LEU A 140 1.87 -7.58 -5.84
N SER A 141 1.90 -7.50 -7.18
CA SER A 141 2.93 -8.20 -7.97
C SER A 141 4.36 -7.71 -7.65
N ARG A 142 4.52 -6.42 -7.34
CA ARG A 142 5.81 -5.87 -6.90
C ARG A 142 6.14 -6.31 -5.48
N ASN A 143 5.17 -6.29 -4.56
CA ASN A 143 5.42 -6.79 -3.20
C ASN A 143 5.89 -8.25 -3.23
N GLN A 144 5.28 -9.08 -4.09
CA GLN A 144 5.71 -10.46 -4.31
C GLN A 144 7.13 -10.56 -4.86
N LYS A 145 7.48 -9.75 -5.87
CA LYS A 145 8.85 -9.68 -6.39
C LYS A 145 9.83 -9.31 -5.27
N MET A 146 9.54 -8.23 -4.54
CA MET A 146 10.41 -7.72 -3.49
C MET A 146 10.59 -8.71 -2.34
N ALA A 147 9.55 -9.43 -1.94
CA ALA A 147 9.64 -10.49 -0.95
C ALA A 147 10.56 -11.62 -1.44
N ASN A 148 10.34 -12.11 -2.67
CA ASN A 148 11.15 -13.19 -3.25
C ASN A 148 12.61 -12.80 -3.46
N ASP A 149 12.87 -11.52 -3.73
CA ASP A 149 14.21 -10.97 -3.91
C ASP A 149 14.88 -10.57 -2.56
N GLY A 150 14.20 -10.77 -1.41
CA GLY A 150 14.74 -10.44 -0.10
C GLY A 150 14.90 -8.93 0.16
N LEU A 151 14.08 -8.10 -0.49
CA LEU A 151 14.19 -6.64 -0.42
C LEU A 151 13.47 -6.02 0.79
N TYR A 152 12.56 -6.75 1.45
CA TYR A 152 12.05 -6.32 2.75
C TYR A 152 13.09 -6.59 3.83
N THR A 153 13.85 -5.55 4.17
CA THR A 153 14.93 -5.60 5.13
C THR A 153 14.65 -4.64 6.27
N LYS A 154 15.19 -4.90 7.45
CA LYS A 154 15.10 -3.96 8.60
C LYS A 154 15.53 -2.53 8.25
N LYS A 155 16.49 -2.37 7.34
CA LYS A 155 16.94 -1.05 6.87
C LYS A 155 15.87 -0.34 6.03
N TYR A 156 15.13 -1.10 5.23
CA TYR A 156 14.00 -0.57 4.48
C TYR A 156 12.83 -0.25 5.41
N ASP A 157 12.54 -1.12 6.38
CA ASP A 157 11.49 -0.89 7.39
C ASP A 157 11.77 0.43 8.14
N ILE A 158 13.00 0.63 8.65
CA ILE A 158 13.41 1.90 9.28
C ILE A 158 13.31 3.09 8.32
N LEU A 159 13.71 2.93 7.04
CA LEU A 159 13.56 4.01 6.07
C LEU A 159 12.09 4.35 5.86
N TYR A 160 11.22 3.36 5.75
CA TYR A 160 9.81 3.57 5.51
C TYR A 160 9.12 4.13 6.76
N ASP A 161 9.09 3.38 7.86
CA ASP A 161 8.33 3.71 9.06
C ASP A 161 8.84 4.98 9.75
N ASP A 162 10.16 5.10 9.96
CA ASP A 162 10.70 6.18 10.78
C ASP A 162 10.94 7.48 9.99
N LEU A 163 11.04 7.41 8.65
CA LEU A 163 11.44 8.56 7.82
C LEU A 163 10.44 8.91 6.71
N ILE A 164 9.89 7.93 6.01
CA ILE A 164 8.93 8.20 4.92
C ILE A 164 7.51 8.36 5.50
N TYR A 165 7.08 7.44 6.34
CA TYR A 165 5.73 7.37 6.92
C TYR A 165 5.64 8.02 8.31
N THR A 166 6.31 9.15 8.49
CA THR A 166 6.27 9.95 9.73
C THR A 166 5.34 11.16 9.62
N ARG A 167 4.72 11.54 10.75
CA ARG A 167 4.01 12.83 10.91
C ARG A 167 5.05 13.94 11.13
N ASP A 168 5.08 14.91 10.24
CA ASP A 168 6.08 16.00 10.24
C ASP A 168 5.52 17.35 10.73
N PHE A 169 4.19 17.50 10.80
CA PHE A 169 3.50 18.72 11.24
C PHE A 169 4.06 20.04 10.66
N PRO A 170 4.16 20.18 9.32
CA PRO A 170 4.92 21.29 8.74
C PRO A 170 4.24 22.66 8.85
N ASP A 171 5.02 23.67 9.25
CA ASP A 171 4.57 25.06 9.38
C ASP A 171 4.94 25.90 8.14
N GLY A 172 4.25 25.58 7.04
CA GLY A 172 4.32 26.36 5.80
C GLY A 172 5.41 25.90 4.82
N LYS A 173 5.62 26.70 3.76
CA LYS A 173 6.39 26.26 2.57
C LYS A 173 7.88 26.02 2.84
N LYS A 174 8.51 26.83 3.68
CA LYS A 174 9.95 26.74 3.98
C LYS A 174 10.26 25.44 4.71
N ASP A 175 9.44 25.12 5.72
CA ASP A 175 9.59 23.93 6.53
C ASP A 175 9.38 22.65 5.71
N LYS A 176 8.29 22.60 4.91
CA LYS A 176 8.07 21.51 3.94
C LYS A 176 9.29 21.26 3.06
N LYS A 177 9.92 22.32 2.53
CA LYS A 177 11.12 22.19 1.68
C LYS A 177 12.30 21.60 2.45
N TYR A 178 12.52 22.02 3.69
CA TYR A 178 13.58 21.49 4.55
C TYR A 178 13.38 20.00 4.83
N ILE A 179 12.17 19.61 5.26
CA ILE A 179 11.79 18.21 5.53
C ILE A 179 12.02 17.33 4.28
N LEU A 180 11.52 17.75 3.11
CA LEU A 180 11.65 16.98 1.87
C LEU A 180 13.10 16.86 1.40
N ASN A 181 13.93 17.90 1.57
CA ASN A 181 15.35 17.84 1.24
C ASN A 181 16.10 16.86 2.15
N ARG A 182 15.83 16.89 3.46
CA ARG A 182 16.40 15.93 4.42
C ARG A 182 15.98 14.50 4.07
N LEU A 183 14.70 14.29 3.78
CA LEU A 183 14.17 12.99 3.37
C LEU A 183 14.83 12.48 2.09
N ARG A 184 14.95 13.33 1.07
CA ARG A 184 15.68 13.00 -0.18
C ARG A 184 17.09 12.49 0.11
N HIS A 185 17.86 13.19 0.93
CA HIS A 185 19.22 12.77 1.27
C HIS A 185 19.27 11.42 2.00
N LYS A 186 18.29 11.13 2.86
CA LYS A 186 18.19 9.82 3.53
C LYS A 186 17.90 8.69 2.55
N ILE A 187 16.98 8.92 1.60
CA ILE A 187 16.67 7.96 0.54
C ILE A 187 17.88 7.76 -0.40
N GLU A 188 18.56 8.84 -0.81
CA GLU A 188 19.77 8.77 -1.63
C GLU A 188 20.92 8.03 -0.94
N HIS A 189 21.06 8.21 0.38
CA HIS A 189 22.02 7.46 1.17
C HIS A 189 21.69 5.97 1.21
N PHE A 190 20.43 5.61 1.44
CA PHE A 190 19.97 4.22 1.39
C PHE A 190 20.25 3.56 0.04
N PHE A 191 20.10 4.29 -1.07
CA PHE A 191 20.34 3.79 -2.42
C PHE A 191 21.80 3.62 -2.84
N ARG A 192 22.78 3.94 -2.00
CA ARG A 192 24.21 3.83 -2.37
C ARG A 192 24.57 2.39 -2.70
N GLY A 193 25.25 2.20 -3.84
CA GLY A 193 25.68 0.88 -4.31
C GLY A 193 24.57 -0.01 -4.89
N MET A 194 23.29 0.36 -4.78
CA MET A 194 22.19 -0.42 -5.35
C MET A 194 22.11 -0.25 -6.87
N PRO A 195 21.65 -1.27 -7.62
CA PRO A 195 21.32 -1.14 -9.03
C PRO A 195 20.01 -0.37 -9.22
N ALA A 196 19.80 0.17 -10.43
CA ALA A 196 18.69 1.09 -10.69
C ALA A 196 17.30 0.44 -10.58
N ASP A 197 17.17 -0.82 -10.98
CA ASP A 197 15.94 -1.61 -10.86
C ASP A 197 15.52 -1.80 -9.40
N VAL A 198 16.48 -2.14 -8.51
CA VAL A 198 16.23 -2.26 -7.07
C VAL A 198 15.82 -0.92 -6.45
N LYS A 199 16.47 0.19 -6.83
CA LYS A 199 16.03 1.53 -6.39
C LYS A 199 14.60 1.82 -6.83
N MET A 200 14.27 1.45 -8.06
CA MET A 200 12.92 1.63 -8.58
C MET A 200 11.90 0.75 -7.86
N ASP A 201 12.26 -0.45 -7.43
CA ASP A 201 11.39 -1.29 -6.58
C ASP A 201 11.04 -0.56 -5.28
N TYR A 202 12.04 -0.12 -4.50
CA TYR A 202 11.83 0.64 -3.27
C TYR A 202 11.05 1.94 -3.46
N ILE A 203 11.37 2.74 -4.49
CA ILE A 203 10.62 3.97 -4.78
C ILE A 203 9.16 3.68 -5.09
N GLN A 204 8.89 2.66 -5.90
CA GLN A 204 7.51 2.35 -6.28
C GLN A 204 6.74 1.82 -5.09
N ASP A 205 7.34 0.94 -4.30
CA ASP A 205 6.73 0.37 -3.11
C ASP A 205 6.38 1.44 -2.08
N ALA A 206 7.36 2.22 -1.59
CA ALA A 206 7.13 3.32 -0.66
C ALA A 206 6.07 4.32 -1.15
N LYS A 207 6.07 4.64 -2.46
CA LYS A 207 5.08 5.53 -3.06
C LYS A 207 3.68 4.91 -3.02
N TYR A 208 3.53 3.61 -3.31
CA TYR A 208 2.24 2.94 -3.25
C TYR A 208 1.74 2.77 -1.82
N CYS A 209 2.62 2.50 -0.86
CA CYS A 209 2.27 2.48 0.56
C CYS A 209 1.72 3.84 1.00
N LEU A 210 2.43 4.95 0.72
CA LEU A 210 1.91 6.31 1.02
C LEU A 210 0.60 6.66 0.30
N LEU A 211 0.42 6.18 -0.93
CA LEU A 211 -0.85 6.35 -1.65
C LEU A 211 -1.98 5.60 -0.95
N SER A 212 -1.74 4.35 -0.56
CA SER A 212 -2.69 3.51 0.19
C SER A 212 -3.10 4.18 1.50
N GLU A 213 -2.11 4.64 2.28
CA GLU A 213 -2.32 5.41 3.52
C GLU A 213 -3.15 6.67 3.30
N LYS A 214 -2.80 7.47 2.29
CA LYS A 214 -3.55 8.68 1.95
C LYS A 214 -5.04 8.37 1.72
N TYR A 215 -5.35 7.28 1.03
CA TYR A 215 -6.75 6.88 0.79
C TYR A 215 -7.41 6.31 2.04
N ALA A 216 -6.70 5.52 2.84
CA ALA A 216 -7.19 4.98 4.10
C ALA A 216 -7.55 6.09 5.10
N TYR A 217 -6.67 7.08 5.29
CA TYR A 217 -6.97 8.27 6.11
C TYR A 217 -8.10 9.13 5.53
N SER A 218 -8.19 9.25 4.21
CA SER A 218 -9.34 9.94 3.58
C SER A 218 -10.65 9.21 3.87
N THR A 219 -10.64 7.88 3.84
CA THR A 219 -11.76 7.01 4.21
C THR A 219 -12.12 7.17 5.68
N GLN A 220 -11.12 7.09 6.57
CA GLN A 220 -11.28 7.29 8.01
C GLN A 220 -11.97 8.61 8.31
N ARG A 221 -11.44 9.72 7.77
CA ARG A 221 -12.01 11.06 7.97
C ARG A 221 -13.43 11.20 7.40
N LYS A 222 -13.73 10.56 6.27
CA LYS A 222 -15.09 10.53 5.69
C LYS A 222 -16.06 9.88 6.68
N TYR A 223 -15.71 8.73 7.25
CA TYR A 223 -16.58 7.98 8.15
C TYR A 223 -16.65 8.59 9.56
N ALA A 224 -15.57 9.18 10.06
CA ALA A 224 -15.58 9.97 11.29
C ALA A 224 -16.57 11.15 11.21
N LYS A 225 -16.60 11.88 10.07
CA LYS A 225 -17.61 12.94 9.84
C LYS A 225 -19.04 12.40 9.85
N ILE A 226 -19.27 11.22 9.27
CA ILE A 226 -20.59 10.57 9.27
C ILE A 226 -20.97 10.14 10.69
N ALA A 227 -20.05 9.54 11.44
CA ALA A 227 -20.24 9.13 12.82
C ALA A 227 -20.59 10.33 13.71
N LYS A 228 -19.83 11.43 13.60
CA LYS A 228 -20.10 12.71 14.27
C LYS A 228 -21.51 13.22 13.98
N LYS A 229 -21.92 13.25 12.70
CA LYS A 229 -23.28 13.70 12.30
C LYS A 229 -24.39 12.80 12.86
N LYS A 230 -24.12 11.51 13.01
CA LYS A 230 -25.08 10.52 13.54
C LYS A 230 -24.99 10.30 15.05
N HIS A 231 -24.14 11.05 15.74
CA HIS A 231 -23.86 10.87 17.18
C HIS A 231 -23.45 9.43 17.55
N PHE A 232 -22.71 8.76 16.66
CA PHE A 232 -22.10 7.47 16.96
C PHE A 232 -20.75 7.67 17.66
N PRO A 233 -20.31 6.74 18.53
CA PRO A 233 -18.98 6.79 19.12
C PRO A 233 -17.90 6.60 18.04
N PHE A 234 -16.84 7.39 18.13
CA PHE A 234 -15.65 7.37 17.26
C PHE A 234 -14.49 8.09 17.98
N ASN A 235 -13.25 7.86 17.56
CA ASN A 235 -12.09 8.57 18.11
C ASN A 235 -11.97 9.96 17.46
N ALA A 236 -11.88 11.02 18.25
CA ALA A 236 -11.83 12.40 17.77
C ALA A 236 -10.66 12.68 16.82
N ASP A 237 -9.52 12.01 17.03
CA ASP A 237 -8.32 12.13 16.20
C ASP A 237 -8.57 11.68 14.76
N GLU A 238 -9.59 10.83 14.52
CA GLU A 238 -9.98 10.39 13.17
C GLU A 238 -10.55 11.53 12.30
N LEU A 239 -10.84 12.70 12.86
CA LEU A 239 -11.25 13.89 12.11
C LEU A 239 -10.08 14.71 11.57
N GLU A 240 -8.86 14.43 12.04
CA GLU A 240 -7.66 15.12 11.65
C GLU A 240 -7.41 15.07 10.14
N ASN A 241 -6.67 16.06 9.63
CA ASN A 241 -6.27 16.09 8.24
C ASN A 241 -4.89 15.46 8.05
N GLU A 242 -4.84 14.14 8.10
CA GLU A 242 -3.57 13.40 8.06
C GLU A 242 -2.78 13.59 6.77
N ASN A 243 -3.43 13.96 5.66
CA ASN A 243 -2.73 14.38 4.44
C ASN A 243 -1.79 15.57 4.67
N LYS A 244 -2.17 16.51 5.55
CA LYS A 244 -1.31 17.63 5.93
C LYS A 244 -0.18 17.16 6.84
N ASN A 245 -0.51 16.38 7.88
CA ASN A 245 0.43 16.02 8.94
C ASN A 245 1.53 15.06 8.45
N PHE A 246 1.19 14.06 7.64
CA PHE A 246 2.13 13.11 7.03
C PHE A 246 2.79 13.63 5.75
N MET A 247 2.33 14.77 5.21
CA MET A 247 2.80 15.32 3.93
C MET A 247 2.70 14.32 2.77
N PHE A 248 1.62 13.52 2.70
CA PHE A 248 1.49 12.44 1.71
C PHE A 248 1.72 12.95 0.28
N ASP A 249 1.06 14.04 -0.12
CA ASP A 249 1.16 14.59 -1.48
C ASP A 249 2.59 15.01 -1.83
N GLU A 250 3.27 15.69 -0.91
CA GLU A 250 4.63 16.15 -1.11
C GLU A 250 5.63 14.99 -1.15
N LYS A 251 5.50 14.00 -0.25
CA LYS A 251 6.38 12.82 -0.21
C LYS A 251 6.18 11.91 -1.42
N ILE A 252 4.93 11.69 -1.85
CA ILE A 252 4.61 10.96 -3.08
C ILE A 252 5.23 11.66 -4.30
N LYS A 253 5.15 12.99 -4.37
CA LYS A 253 5.78 13.77 -5.44
C LYS A 253 7.29 13.63 -5.42
N LEU A 254 7.93 13.74 -4.26
CA LEU A 254 9.37 13.54 -4.11
C LEU A 254 9.80 12.16 -4.64
N LEU A 255 9.13 11.09 -4.23
CA LEU A 255 9.42 9.73 -4.69
C LEU A 255 9.23 9.59 -6.21
N LYS A 256 8.19 10.22 -6.77
CA LYS A 256 7.95 10.23 -8.22
C LYS A 256 9.08 10.94 -8.98
N ASP A 257 9.50 12.09 -8.50
CA ASP A 257 10.58 12.89 -9.11
C ASP A 257 11.90 12.12 -9.06
N MET A 258 12.25 11.54 -7.91
CA MET A 258 13.43 10.68 -7.75
C MET A 258 13.37 9.45 -8.68
N GLY A 259 12.21 8.82 -8.82
CA GLY A 259 12.02 7.71 -9.76
C GLY A 259 12.25 8.12 -11.22
N PHE A 260 11.80 9.31 -11.62
CA PHE A 260 12.08 9.84 -12.96
C PHE A 260 13.56 10.15 -13.18
N GLU A 261 14.25 10.68 -12.17
CA GLU A 261 15.69 10.95 -12.23
C GLU A 261 16.48 9.65 -12.48
N ILE A 262 16.14 8.56 -11.77
CA ILE A 262 16.75 7.23 -11.97
C ILE A 262 16.53 6.74 -13.40
N ILE A 263 15.28 6.75 -13.88
CA ILE A 263 14.94 6.30 -15.24
C ILE A 263 15.67 7.14 -16.29
N LYS A 264 15.73 8.46 -16.11
CA LYS A 264 16.41 9.37 -17.04
C LYS A 264 17.90 9.04 -17.12
N LYS A 265 18.55 8.80 -15.97
CA LYS A 265 19.96 8.41 -15.91
C LYS A 265 20.22 7.10 -16.66
N GLU A 266 19.43 6.06 -16.40
CA GLU A 266 19.57 4.76 -17.08
C GLU A 266 19.37 4.87 -18.59
N ARG A 267 18.36 5.64 -19.04
CA ARG A 267 18.13 5.88 -20.47
C ARG A 267 19.31 6.59 -21.13
N SER A 268 19.88 7.60 -20.47
CA SER A 268 21.05 8.33 -20.98
C SER A 268 22.28 7.43 -21.07
N GLU A 269 22.53 6.60 -20.06
CA GLU A 269 23.64 5.64 -20.08
C GLU A 269 23.46 4.58 -21.17
N HIS A 270 22.26 4.02 -21.30
CA HIS A 270 21.96 3.05 -22.35
C HIS A 270 22.16 3.65 -23.75
N ALA A 271 21.68 4.88 -23.97
CA ALA A 271 21.87 5.58 -25.23
C ALA A 271 23.35 5.83 -25.54
N ARG A 272 24.18 6.12 -24.53
CA ARG A 272 25.64 6.26 -24.69
C ARG A 272 26.28 4.93 -25.11
N ARG A 273 25.98 3.84 -24.42
CA ARG A 273 26.50 2.50 -24.73
C ARG A 273 26.13 2.07 -26.16
N LEU A 274 24.89 2.32 -26.59
CA LEU A 274 24.46 2.03 -27.97
C LEU A 274 25.27 2.82 -29.02
N LYS A 275 25.58 4.10 -28.76
CA LYS A 275 26.42 4.90 -29.67
C LYS A 275 27.85 4.37 -29.74
N GLU A 276 28.42 3.95 -28.62
CA GLU A 276 29.77 3.36 -28.55
C GLU A 276 29.83 2.03 -29.29
N HIS A 277 28.84 1.15 -29.09
CA HIS A 277 28.73 -0.12 -29.82
C HIS A 277 28.58 0.09 -31.34
N LYS A 278 27.76 1.06 -31.79
CA LYS A 278 27.64 1.40 -33.21
C LYS A 278 28.92 1.97 -33.81
N LYS A 279 29.72 2.70 -33.01
CA LYS A 279 31.05 3.15 -33.44
C LYS A 279 32.01 1.96 -33.60
N LEU A 280 32.00 1.01 -32.66
CA LEU A 280 32.86 -0.19 -32.72
C LEU A 280 32.50 -1.13 -33.87
N THR A 281 31.21 -1.31 -34.20
CA THR A 281 30.81 -2.13 -35.37
C THR A 281 31.09 -1.44 -36.72
N ASN A 282 31.23 -0.12 -36.74
CA ASN A 282 31.64 0.64 -37.93
C ASN A 282 33.16 0.69 -38.13
N VAL A 283 33.95 0.30 -37.13
CA VAL A 283 35.38 0.01 -37.30
C VAL A 283 35.49 -1.43 -37.83
N LYS A 284 35.24 -1.61 -39.12
CA LYS A 284 35.60 -2.85 -39.80
C LYS A 284 37.12 -3.01 -39.74
N THR A 285 37.52 -4.21 -39.31
CA THR A 285 38.80 -4.86 -39.61
C THR A 285 39.32 -4.44 -40.98
N LYS A 286 40.50 -3.82 -40.98
CA LYS A 286 41.41 -3.81 -42.14
C LYS A 286 42.13 -5.13 -42.20
#